data_AF-A0A1B8ZJ28-F1
#
_entry.id   AF-A0A1B8ZJ28-F1
#
_cell.length_a   1.000
_cell.length_b   1.000
_cell.length_c   1.000
_cell.angle_alpha   90.00
_cell.angle_beta   90.00
_cell.angle_gamma   90.00
#
_symmetry.space_group_name_H-M   'P 1'
#
loop_
_entity.id
_entity.type
_entity.pdbx_description
1 polymer ?
#
loop_
_entity_poly.entity_id
_entity_poly.type
_entity_poly.pdbx_seq_one_letter_code
_entity_poly.pdbx_strand_id
1 'polypeptide(L)'
;MEAGSKVYCKSIGVYSSQLTKRKSYIIEKINTDNVRICNDQGKLKWYSKFYFSPEQEPEITSIHIDGEIKNPASYDIEVTIIFSNSDRYWLTFITPKYLEVFLETAPYFSSGHFMIVKNLSEEVIKDTIHKLDDQNELISNCKKY
;
A
#
# COMPACT_ATOMS: atom_id res chain seq x y z
N MET A 1 -9.91 -3.57 22.04
CA MET A 1 -8.79 -4.53 22.07
C MET A 1 -8.52 -4.90 23.52
N GLU A 2 -8.30 -6.17 23.81
CA GLU A 2 -8.03 -6.70 25.15
C GLU A 2 -7.05 -7.88 25.07
N ALA A 3 -6.47 -8.29 26.21
CA ALA A 3 -5.61 -9.46 26.26
C ALA A 3 -6.41 -10.74 25.92
N GLY A 4 -5.78 -11.67 25.20
CA GLY A 4 -6.41 -12.87 24.65
C GLY A 4 -7.12 -12.65 23.32
N SER A 5 -7.43 -11.41 22.92
CA SER A 5 -8.05 -11.14 21.62
C SER A 5 -7.10 -11.35 20.46
N LYS A 6 -7.67 -11.77 19.33
CA LYS A 6 -7.02 -11.75 18.01
C LYS A 6 -7.11 -10.35 17.41
N VAL A 7 -6.00 -9.88 16.84
CA VAL A 7 -5.91 -8.63 16.06
C VAL A 7 -5.13 -8.87 14.78
N TYR A 8 -5.33 -8.03 13.78
CA TYR A 8 -4.65 -8.10 12.49
C TYR A 8 -3.72 -6.92 12.32
N CYS A 9 -2.53 -7.14 11.78
CA CYS A 9 -1.61 -6.04 11.44
C CYS A 9 -2.19 -5.27 10.24
N LYS A 10 -2.49 -3.98 10.43
CA LYS A 10 -2.95 -3.10 9.36
C LYS A 10 -1.84 -2.22 8.78
N SER A 11 -0.68 -2.12 9.40
CA SER A 11 0.47 -1.40 8.83
C SER A 11 1.74 -1.98 9.43
N ILE A 12 2.76 -2.23 8.61
CA ILE A 12 4.02 -2.80 9.11
C ILE A 12 4.98 -1.71 9.60
N GLY A 13 4.86 -0.46 9.13
CA GLY A 13 5.72 0.64 9.53
C GLY A 13 7.21 0.29 9.44
N VAL A 14 7.94 0.66 10.49
CA VAL A 14 9.36 0.32 10.68
C VAL A 14 9.62 -1.15 11.07
N TYR A 15 8.57 -1.94 11.22
CA TYR A 15 8.61 -3.32 11.72
C TYR A 15 8.46 -4.36 10.60
N SER A 16 8.84 -4.04 9.36
CA SER A 16 8.72 -4.94 8.20
C SER A 16 9.37 -6.31 8.35
N SER A 17 10.39 -6.43 9.21
CA SER A 17 11.04 -7.72 9.54
C SER A 17 10.38 -8.48 10.71
N GLN A 18 9.34 -7.91 11.31
CA GLN A 18 8.73 -8.39 12.56
C GLN A 18 7.22 -8.55 12.46
N LEU A 19 6.56 -7.77 11.59
CA LEU A 19 5.13 -7.80 11.35
C LEU A 19 4.87 -7.99 9.86
N THR A 20 3.81 -8.73 9.55
CA THR A 20 3.30 -8.95 8.20
C THR A 20 1.91 -8.36 8.12
N LYS A 21 1.65 -7.52 7.11
CA LYS A 21 0.34 -6.92 6.84
C LYS A 21 -0.73 -8.01 6.73
N ARG A 22 -1.92 -7.75 7.30
CA ARG A 22 -3.08 -8.66 7.45
C ARG A 22 -2.87 -9.94 8.24
N LYS A 23 -1.64 -10.28 8.65
CA LYS A 23 -1.43 -11.43 9.52
C LYS A 23 -2.08 -11.19 10.89
N SER A 24 -2.68 -12.24 11.44
CA SER A 24 -3.29 -12.18 12.77
C SER A 24 -2.29 -12.50 13.87
N TYR A 25 -2.44 -11.83 15.00
CA TYR A 25 -1.67 -12.01 16.23
C TYR A 25 -2.61 -12.10 17.44
N ILE A 26 -2.18 -12.80 18.48
CA ILE A 26 -2.89 -12.85 19.77
C ILE A 26 -2.23 -11.85 20.73
N ILE A 27 -3.04 -10.97 21.33
CA ILE A 27 -2.58 -10.02 22.35
C ILE A 27 -2.28 -10.78 23.64
N GLU A 28 -1.02 -10.80 24.08
CA GLU A 28 -0.65 -11.37 25.38
C GLU A 28 -0.90 -10.37 26.51
N LYS A 29 -0.51 -9.10 26.30
CA LYS A 29 -0.71 -8.01 27.25
C LYS A 29 -1.09 -6.73 26.54
N ILE A 30 -1.78 -5.84 27.25
CA ILE A 30 -2.20 -4.55 26.74
C ILE A 30 -1.95 -3.48 27.79
N ASN A 31 -1.53 -2.29 27.35
CA ASN A 31 -1.50 -1.09 28.17
C ASN A 31 -2.24 0.03 27.43
N THR A 32 -2.08 1.29 27.86
CA THR A 32 -2.80 2.44 27.28
C THR A 32 -2.61 2.55 25.77
N ASP A 33 -1.37 2.43 25.29
CA ASP A 33 -1.03 2.75 23.89
C ASP A 33 -0.55 1.55 23.08
N ASN A 34 -0.17 0.46 23.75
CA ASN A 34 0.54 -0.65 23.14
C ASN A 34 -0.12 -2.00 23.43
N VAL A 35 0.14 -2.94 22.53
CA VAL A 35 -0.14 -4.37 22.68
C VAL A 35 1.18 -5.13 22.69
N ARG A 36 1.24 -6.19 23.50
CA ARG A 36 2.36 -7.14 23.52
C ARG A 36 1.94 -8.39 22.78
N ILE A 37 2.64 -8.73 21.71
CA ILE A 37 2.36 -9.90 20.86
C ILE A 37 3.64 -10.69 20.57
N CYS A 38 3.49 -11.98 20.26
CA CYS A 38 4.56 -12.76 19.66
C CYS A 38 4.62 -12.42 18.17
N ASN A 39 5.73 -11.83 17.74
CA ASN A 39 5.92 -11.34 16.38
C ASN A 39 6.32 -12.45 15.40
N ASP A 40 6.53 -12.12 14.12
CA ASP A 40 6.87 -13.10 13.07
C ASP A 40 8.18 -13.84 13.29
N GLN A 41 9.04 -13.31 14.16
CA GLN A 41 10.32 -13.91 14.54
C GLN A 41 10.20 -14.78 15.81
N GLY A 42 8.98 -15.04 16.29
CA GLY A 42 8.74 -15.78 17.52
C GLY A 42 9.12 -15.01 18.80
N LYS A 43 9.26 -13.67 18.71
CA LYS A 43 9.68 -12.83 19.84
C LYS A 43 8.53 -12.03 20.39
N LEU A 44 8.41 -12.04 21.72
CA LEU A 44 7.39 -11.28 22.43
C LEU A 44 7.81 -9.81 22.62
N LYS A 45 7.11 -8.88 21.95
CA LYS A 45 7.45 -7.45 21.94
C LYS A 45 6.22 -6.56 22.06
N TRP A 46 6.44 -5.34 22.53
CA TRP A 46 5.44 -4.28 22.57
C TRP A 46 5.40 -3.52 21.24
N TYR A 47 4.20 -3.27 20.75
CA TYR A 47 3.92 -2.51 19.53
C TYR A 47 2.77 -1.55 19.79
N SER A 48 2.79 -0.39 19.14
CA SER A 48 1.69 0.56 19.21
C SER A 48 0.39 -0.06 18.68
N LYS A 49 -0.73 0.19 19.37
CA LYS A 49 -2.08 -0.18 18.92
C LYS A 49 -2.39 0.36 17.53
N PHE A 50 -1.73 1.45 17.12
CA PHE A 50 -1.85 2.05 15.80
C PHE A 50 -1.62 1.06 14.66
N TYR A 51 -0.74 0.07 14.82
CA TYR A 51 -0.41 -0.90 13.76
C TYR A 51 -1.43 -2.03 13.61
N PHE A 52 -2.46 -2.08 14.46
CA PHE A 52 -3.39 -3.20 14.49
C PHE A 52 -4.85 -2.77 14.29
N SER A 53 -5.65 -3.72 13.83
CA SER A 53 -7.10 -3.63 13.67
C SER A 53 -7.76 -4.87 14.27
N PRO A 54 -8.97 -4.77 14.86
CA PRO A 54 -9.77 -5.94 15.20
C PRO A 54 -10.25 -6.70 13.96
N GLU A 55 -10.36 -6.02 12.82
CA GLU A 55 -10.87 -6.56 11.56
C GLU A 55 -9.73 -6.80 10.56
N GLN A 56 -9.87 -7.86 9.75
CA GLN A 56 -8.94 -8.14 8.67
C GLN A 56 -9.29 -7.26 7.47
N GLU A 57 -8.32 -6.50 6.97
CA GLU A 57 -8.49 -5.68 5.78
C GLU A 57 -8.49 -6.54 4.50
N PRO A 58 -9.23 -6.17 3.45
CA PRO A 58 -9.22 -6.86 2.17
C PRO A 58 -7.82 -7.01 1.57
N GLU A 59 -7.57 -8.11 0.89
CA GLU A 59 -6.30 -8.42 0.20
C GLU A 59 -6.35 -7.94 -1.25
N ILE A 60 -5.21 -7.54 -1.81
CA ILE A 60 -5.12 -7.28 -3.25
C ILE A 60 -5.21 -8.61 -3.99
N THR A 61 -6.20 -8.74 -4.87
CA THR A 61 -6.41 -9.94 -5.69
C THR A 61 -5.98 -9.74 -7.13
N SER A 62 -5.95 -8.50 -7.61
CA SER A 62 -5.49 -8.17 -8.96
C SER A 62 -4.90 -6.77 -9.03
N ILE A 63 -3.86 -6.65 -9.85
CA ILE A 63 -3.27 -5.39 -10.31
C ILE A 63 -3.26 -5.47 -11.83
N HIS A 64 -4.09 -4.67 -12.48
CA HIS A 64 -4.22 -4.61 -13.93
C HIS A 64 -3.64 -3.30 -14.45
N ILE A 65 -2.73 -3.40 -15.41
CA ILE A 65 -2.17 -2.25 -16.10
C ILE A 65 -3.05 -2.03 -17.32
N ASP A 66 -3.78 -0.91 -17.37
CA ASP A 66 -4.88 -0.67 -18.32
C ASP A 66 -4.39 -0.33 -19.75
N GLY A 67 -3.09 -0.47 -20.01
CA GLY A 67 -2.48 -0.21 -21.31
C GLY A 67 -1.10 -0.85 -21.48
N GLU A 68 -0.45 -0.53 -22.59
CA GLU A 68 0.90 -1.00 -22.90
C GLU A 68 1.97 0.04 -22.53
N ILE A 69 3.03 -0.38 -21.84
CA ILE A 69 4.18 0.47 -21.53
C ILE A 69 5.08 0.58 -22.77
N LYS A 70 4.85 1.60 -23.58
CA LYS A 70 5.59 1.81 -24.85
C LYS A 70 6.97 2.44 -24.65
N ASN A 71 7.07 3.38 -23.71
CA ASN A 71 8.32 4.06 -23.38
C ASN A 71 8.51 4.13 -21.86
N PRO A 72 9.19 3.14 -21.25
CA PRO A 72 9.42 3.07 -19.81
C PRO A 72 9.95 4.37 -19.16
N ALA A 73 10.69 5.20 -19.90
CA ALA A 73 11.30 6.41 -19.36
C ALA A 73 10.43 7.66 -19.48
N SER A 74 9.40 7.66 -20.34
CA SER A 74 8.61 8.86 -20.68
C SER A 74 7.19 8.46 -21.06
N TYR A 75 6.41 8.04 -20.07
CA TYR A 75 5.03 7.64 -20.23
C TYR A 75 4.22 7.87 -18.95
N ASP A 76 2.90 7.85 -19.09
CA ASP A 76 1.91 7.75 -18.04
C ASP A 76 1.03 6.52 -18.27
N ILE A 77 0.57 5.87 -17.20
CA ILE A 77 -0.28 4.69 -17.31
C ILE A 77 -1.22 4.55 -16.13
N GLU A 78 -2.50 4.27 -16.42
CA GLU A 78 -3.49 3.93 -15.40
C GLU A 78 -3.33 2.48 -14.95
N VAL A 79 -3.54 2.26 -13.66
CA VAL A 79 -3.48 0.95 -13.03
C VAL A 79 -4.73 0.75 -12.18
N THR A 80 -5.46 -0.32 -12.47
CA THR A 80 -6.62 -0.77 -11.71
C THR A 80 -6.22 -1.80 -10.66
N ILE A 81 -6.66 -1.61 -9.42
CA ILE A 81 -6.43 -2.51 -8.28
C ILE A 81 -7.77 -3.08 -7.83
N ILE A 82 -7.84 -4.40 -7.66
CA ILE A 82 -9.02 -5.11 -7.16
C ILE A 82 -8.67 -5.78 -5.84
N PHE A 83 -9.55 -5.60 -4.85
CA PHE A 83 -9.43 -6.22 -3.54
C PHE A 83 -10.35 -7.45 -3.40
N SER A 84 -10.10 -8.28 -2.39
CA SER A 84 -10.84 -9.52 -2.12
C SER A 84 -12.30 -9.31 -1.74
N ASN A 85 -12.67 -8.09 -1.33
CA ASN A 85 -14.04 -7.67 -1.11
C ASN A 85 -14.71 -7.11 -2.38
N SER A 86 -14.09 -7.28 -3.56
CA SER A 86 -14.50 -6.75 -4.85
C SER A 86 -14.43 -5.23 -4.99
N ASP A 87 -13.91 -4.50 -3.99
CA ASP A 87 -13.66 -3.07 -4.16
C ASP A 87 -12.61 -2.86 -5.26
N ARG A 88 -12.84 -1.82 -6.07
CA ARG A 88 -11.98 -1.44 -7.18
C ARG A 88 -11.47 -0.02 -6.97
N TYR A 89 -10.18 0.15 -7.22
CA TYR A 89 -9.50 1.44 -7.15
C TYR A 89 -8.64 1.65 -8.38
N TRP A 90 -8.29 2.90 -8.69
CA TRP A 90 -7.33 3.23 -9.72
C TRP A 90 -6.38 4.35 -9.28
N LEU A 91 -5.21 4.37 -9.91
CA LEU A 91 -4.23 5.45 -9.83
C LEU A 91 -3.38 5.49 -11.09
N THR A 92 -2.78 6.64 -11.39
CA THR A 92 -1.88 6.80 -12.54
C THR A 92 -0.42 6.74 -12.12
N PHE A 93 0.39 5.91 -12.78
CA PHE A 93 1.85 5.99 -12.66
C PHE A 93 2.40 6.88 -13.76
N ILE A 94 3.29 7.81 -13.41
CA ILE A 94 3.88 8.78 -14.33
C ILE A 94 5.40 8.84 -14.14
N THR A 95 6.10 9.20 -15.21
CA THR A 95 7.55 9.42 -15.18
C THR A 95 7.88 10.91 -15.18
N PRO A 96 8.98 11.34 -14.52
CA PRO A 96 9.40 12.75 -14.57
C PRO A 96 9.59 13.29 -15.99
N LYS A 97 10.13 12.48 -16.90
CA LYS A 97 10.37 12.89 -18.28
C LYS A 97 9.07 13.10 -19.07
N TYR A 98 8.04 12.31 -18.79
CA TYR A 98 6.72 12.57 -19.36
C TYR A 98 6.18 13.93 -18.91
N LEU A 99 6.30 14.25 -17.61
CA LEU A 99 5.88 15.55 -17.08
C LEU A 99 6.67 16.70 -17.72
N GLU A 100 7.98 16.54 -17.89
CA GLU A 100 8.83 17.52 -18.57
C GLU A 100 8.32 17.82 -19.98
N VAL A 101 8.10 16.78 -20.80
CA VAL A 101 7.57 16.93 -22.17
C VAL A 101 6.16 17.52 -22.18
N PHE A 102 5.29 17.08 -21.27
CA PHE A 102 3.93 17.61 -21.16
C PHE A 102 3.95 19.12 -20.88
N LEU A 103 4.82 19.57 -19.98
CA LEU A 103 4.95 20.96 -19.57
C LEU A 103 5.57 21.88 -20.63
N GLU A 104 6.16 21.34 -21.70
CA GLU A 104 6.52 22.14 -22.89
C GLU A 104 5.27 22.68 -23.60
N THR A 105 4.14 22.00 -23.46
CA THR A 105 2.87 22.33 -24.14
C THR A 105 1.80 22.89 -23.21
N ALA A 106 1.96 22.73 -21.90
CA ALA A 106 1.00 23.17 -20.89
C ALA A 106 1.72 23.84 -19.71
N PRO A 107 1.18 24.95 -19.15
CA PRO A 107 1.85 25.68 -18.06
C PRO A 107 1.78 24.97 -16.70
N TYR A 108 0.97 23.91 -16.57
CA TYR A 108 0.85 23.11 -15.35
C TYR A 108 0.35 21.70 -15.66
N PHE A 109 0.63 20.77 -14.75
CA PHE A 109 0.02 19.45 -14.70
C PHE A 109 -0.79 19.34 -13.41
N SER A 110 -2.05 18.96 -13.51
CA SER A 110 -2.92 18.73 -12.36
C SER A 110 -3.58 17.38 -12.52
N SER A 111 -3.22 16.45 -11.64
CA SER A 111 -3.86 15.14 -11.55
C SER A 111 -4.07 14.78 -10.08
N GLY A 112 -5.19 14.12 -9.79
CA GLY A 112 -5.39 13.46 -8.51
C GLY A 112 -4.98 12.00 -8.62
N HIS A 113 -4.54 11.39 -7.51
CA HIS A 113 -4.29 9.95 -7.44
C HIS A 113 -3.24 9.46 -8.45
N PHE A 114 -2.08 10.11 -8.48
CA PHE A 114 -0.96 9.69 -9.31
C PHE A 114 0.33 9.47 -8.50
N MET A 115 1.25 8.71 -9.08
CA MET A 115 2.55 8.39 -8.50
C MET A 115 3.67 8.61 -9.50
N ILE A 116 4.72 9.30 -9.06
CA ILE A 116 5.91 9.52 -9.87
C ILE A 116 6.89 8.38 -9.61
N VAL A 117 7.26 7.66 -10.68
CA VAL A 117 8.29 6.62 -10.64
C VAL A 117 9.41 6.93 -11.64
N LYS A 118 10.63 6.48 -11.34
CA LYS A 118 11.80 6.77 -12.18
C LYS A 118 11.66 6.20 -13.59
N ASN A 119 11.23 4.95 -13.68
CA ASN A 119 10.92 4.26 -14.93
C ASN A 119 9.71 3.35 -14.70
N LEU A 120 8.88 3.18 -15.71
CA LEU A 120 7.76 2.27 -15.70
C LEU A 120 8.20 0.87 -16.09
N SER A 121 7.89 -0.09 -15.23
CA SER A 121 7.84 -1.50 -15.56
C SER A 121 6.71 -2.13 -14.75
N GLU A 122 6.24 -3.30 -15.18
CA GLU A 122 5.25 -4.06 -14.42
C GLU A 122 5.74 -4.36 -13.00
N GLU A 123 7.02 -4.72 -12.85
CA GLU A 123 7.67 -4.94 -11.56
C GLU A 123 7.64 -3.70 -10.68
N VAL A 124 8.06 -2.53 -11.19
CA VAL A 124 8.06 -1.28 -10.42
C VAL A 124 6.65 -0.89 -9.97
N ILE A 125 5.65 -1.04 -10.84
CA ILE A 125 4.25 -0.76 -10.53
C ILE A 125 3.76 -1.67 -9.40
N LYS A 126 3.93 -2.98 -9.56
CA LYS A 126 3.47 -3.98 -8.57
C LYS A 126 4.18 -3.81 -7.22
N ASP A 127 5.50 -3.65 -7.23
CA ASP A 127 6.28 -3.45 -6.01
C ASP A 127 5.88 -2.16 -5.27
N THR A 128 5.62 -1.09 -6.01
CA THR A 128 5.19 0.18 -5.41
C THR A 128 3.82 0.03 -4.77
N ILE A 129 2.86 -0.60 -5.46
CA ILE A 129 1.53 -0.88 -4.92
C ILE A 129 1.60 -1.72 -3.65
N HIS A 130 2.36 -2.82 -3.65
CA HIS A 130 2.52 -3.66 -2.48
C HIS A 130 3.19 -2.94 -1.30
N LYS A 131 4.22 -2.12 -1.56
CA LYS A 131 4.86 -1.31 -0.52
C LYS A 131 3.89 -0.34 0.14
N LEU A 132 3.04 0.34 -0.63
CA LEU A 132 2.05 1.26 -0.08
C LEU A 132 0.97 0.53 0.71
N ASP A 133 0.54 -0.62 0.20
CA ASP A 133 -0.45 -1.45 0.88
C ASP A 133 0.06 -1.94 2.25
N ASP A 134 1.30 -2.41 2.30
CA ASP A 134 2.00 -2.80 3.51
C ASP A 134 2.06 -1.68 4.55
N GLN A 135 2.16 -0.42 4.11
CA GLN A 135 2.18 0.76 4.98
C GLN A 135 0.79 1.31 5.32
N ASN A 136 -0.28 0.76 4.73
CA ASN A 136 -1.66 1.29 4.81
C ASN A 136 -1.85 2.66 4.11
N GLU A 137 -1.06 2.92 3.09
CA GLU A 137 -1.04 4.19 2.34
C GLU A 137 -1.64 4.06 0.95
N LEU A 138 -1.90 2.84 0.46
CA LEU A 138 -2.37 2.63 -0.91
C LEU A 138 -3.73 3.31 -1.16
N ILE A 139 -4.74 3.01 -0.33
CA ILE A 139 -6.11 3.49 -0.53
C ILE A 139 -6.20 5.02 -0.52
N SER A 140 -5.42 5.71 0.33
CA SER A 140 -5.43 7.18 0.37
C SER A 140 -4.80 7.82 -0.87
N ASN A 141 -3.96 7.09 -1.60
CA ASN A 141 -3.36 7.55 -2.86
C ASN A 141 -4.18 7.17 -4.10
N CYS A 142 -5.17 6.27 -3.98
CA CYS A 142 -6.00 5.84 -5.08
C CYS A 142 -7.36 6.53 -5.12
N LYS A 143 -8.02 6.49 -6.27
CA LYS A 143 -9.43 6.82 -6.43
C LYS A 143 -10.27 5.55 -6.40
N LYS A 144 -11.34 5.53 -5.61
CA LYS A 144 -12.35 4.45 -5.69
C LYS A 144 -13.21 4.65 -6.95
N TYR A 145 -13.49 3.56 -7.67
CA TYR A 145 -14.50 3.56 -8.74
C TYR A 145 -15.92 3.80 -8.21
#